data_AF-A0AAU0PSG7-F1
#
_entry.id   AF-A0AAU0PSG7-F1
#
_cell.length_a   1.000
_cell.length_b   1.000
_cell.length_c   1.000
_cell.angle_alpha   90.00
_cell.angle_beta   90.00
_cell.angle_gamma   90.00
#
_symmetry.space_group_name_H-M   'P 1'
#
loop_
_entity.id
_entity.type
_entity.pdbx_description
1 polymer ?
#
loop_
_entity_poly.entity_id
_entity_poly.type
_entity_poly.pdbx_seq_one_letter_code
_entity_poly.pdbx_strand_id
1 'polypeptide(L)'
;MKMSGAKMVIESLHQEGVEVVFGYPGGAIMNVYDEIYKQNYFEHILNRHEQACVIAAEGYARSTGKTGVAIVTSGPGFTNAITGIADAYMDSIPIVIISGQVPTTIIGTDGFQEIDAVGISRPCTKHNYLVNKIEDLPRIIKEAFHLASTGRPGPVHVDIPKDITAQIGEFIYPSEVNMPTYKPTVNYNKKQLKRAMEAISNAKKPLLYIGGGAILSNCGYEIRDLAKKLNIPAVETLMARGVMGDENPLFFGMLGMHGEYAANMAAHETDLLISLGARFDDRVTGRLDEFASKAKVIHIDIDPTSIAKLVVADYPIVGDLKLTVQAMIEDAENYEINDFSNWVELLKDYREKEPLRYIDTDDLIKPQWPIQRVGKILGDNAIISTDVGQHQMWTAQFFPFSYPRQWITSGGLGTMGFGLPAALGAARAFKGTNRVVVNFTGDGSILMNIQELMTCSEYELPVINIVLNNNYLGMVRQWQTMFYENRLAETDLTAQPKFKMLAEAFNCLGYTVSTKKEFDEAFKDAVEKRKPAMIEVIVARNEEVLPMVPNGHSLNEMTLLKGDR
;
A
#
# COMPACT_ATOMS: atom_id res chain seq x y z
N MET A 1 3.59 35.48 16.44
CA MET A 1 2.28 35.79 17.07
C MET A 1 2.11 34.88 18.28
N LYS A 2 1.50 35.33 19.40
CA LYS A 2 1.22 34.44 20.53
C LYS A 2 -0.10 33.68 20.33
N MET A 3 -0.11 32.38 20.57
CA MET A 3 -1.30 31.53 20.44
C MET A 3 -1.19 30.28 21.32
N SER A 4 -2.31 29.55 21.48
CA SER A 4 -2.33 28.29 22.22
C SER A 4 -1.56 27.20 21.50
N GLY A 5 -1.01 26.22 22.23
CA GLY A 5 -0.37 25.05 21.64
C GLY A 5 -1.32 24.30 20.68
N ALA A 6 -2.60 24.20 21.04
CA ALA A 6 -3.63 23.66 20.14
C ALA A 6 -3.72 24.42 18.81
N LYS A 7 -3.72 25.76 18.85
CA LYS A 7 -3.73 26.56 17.62
C LYS A 7 -2.43 26.43 16.85
N MET A 8 -1.29 26.27 17.53
CA MET A 8 -0.01 25.99 16.85
C MET A 8 -0.06 24.67 16.06
N VAL A 9 -0.76 23.64 16.55
CA VAL A 9 -0.97 22.41 15.76
C VAL A 9 -1.70 22.73 14.46
N ILE A 10 -2.83 23.43 14.54
CA ILE A 10 -3.63 23.78 13.36
C ILE A 10 -2.86 24.65 12.36
N GLU A 11 -2.19 25.69 12.83
CA GLU A 11 -1.39 26.57 11.97
C GLU A 11 -0.21 25.80 11.36
N SER A 12 0.41 24.86 12.08
CA SER A 12 1.47 24.01 11.53
C SER A 12 0.96 23.10 10.41
N LEU A 13 -0.21 22.47 10.59
CA LEU A 13 -0.84 21.66 9.55
C LEU A 13 -1.19 22.51 8.31
N HIS A 14 -1.63 23.75 8.52
CA HIS A 14 -1.86 24.69 7.42
C HIS A 14 -0.56 25.02 6.66
N GLN A 15 0.55 25.28 7.37
CA GLN A 15 1.85 25.55 6.74
C GLN A 15 2.39 24.35 5.95
N GLU A 16 2.07 23.12 6.38
CA GLU A 16 2.42 21.89 5.66
C GLU A 16 1.45 21.56 4.50
N GLY A 17 0.46 22.42 4.24
CA GLY A 17 -0.48 22.25 3.13
C GLY A 17 -1.42 21.06 3.29
N VAL A 18 -1.74 20.70 4.54
CA VAL A 18 -2.70 19.63 4.84
C VAL A 18 -4.09 20.04 4.38
N GLU A 19 -4.75 19.16 3.62
CA GLU A 19 -6.10 19.40 3.08
C GLU A 19 -7.18 18.57 3.81
N VAL A 20 -6.78 17.42 4.38
CA VAL A 20 -7.67 16.48 5.04
C VAL A 20 -6.97 15.87 6.25
N VAL A 21 -7.69 15.76 7.35
CA VAL A 21 -7.27 15.06 8.57
C VAL A 21 -8.29 13.99 8.92
N PHE A 22 -7.83 12.78 9.20
CA PHE A 22 -8.67 11.68 9.67
C PHE A 22 -8.52 11.57 11.19
N GLY A 23 -9.60 11.52 11.96
CA GLY A 23 -9.41 11.46 13.41
C GLY A 23 -10.62 11.12 14.26
N TYR A 24 -10.34 10.82 15.52
CA TYR A 24 -11.35 10.54 16.54
C TYR A 24 -11.11 11.39 17.81
N PRO A 25 -12.11 12.16 18.29
CA PRO A 25 -11.94 13.06 19.43
C PRO A 25 -11.87 12.31 20.76
N GLY A 26 -11.26 12.95 21.75
CA GLY A 26 -11.26 12.46 23.14
C GLY A 26 -10.68 13.45 24.14
N GLY A 27 -10.72 13.10 25.43
CA GLY A 27 -10.50 14.04 26.53
C GLY A 27 -9.13 14.71 26.56
N ALA A 28 -8.08 14.00 26.13
CA ALA A 28 -6.69 14.49 26.12
C ALA A 28 -6.37 15.39 24.91
N ILE A 29 -7.07 15.20 23.78
CA ILE A 29 -6.83 15.94 22.52
C ILE A 29 -7.87 17.05 22.29
N MET A 30 -8.78 17.27 23.23
CA MET A 30 -9.95 18.14 23.06
C MET A 30 -9.60 19.59 22.73
N ASN A 31 -8.50 20.12 23.28
CA ASN A 31 -8.05 21.48 22.96
C ASN A 31 -7.74 21.65 21.46
N VAL A 32 -7.16 20.62 20.84
CA VAL A 32 -6.89 20.62 19.39
C VAL A 32 -8.20 20.54 18.62
N TYR A 33 -9.14 19.69 19.04
CA TYR A 33 -10.46 19.59 18.39
C TYR A 33 -11.29 20.88 18.48
N ASP A 34 -11.18 21.63 19.57
CA ASP A 34 -11.78 22.96 19.68
C ASP A 34 -11.23 23.93 18.63
N GLU A 35 -9.93 23.84 18.30
CA GLU A 35 -9.33 24.64 17.21
C GLU A 35 -9.64 24.08 15.81
N ILE A 36 -9.82 22.77 15.65
CA ILE A 36 -10.31 22.16 14.40
C ILE A 36 -11.67 22.74 14.01
N TYR A 37 -12.55 23.01 14.98
CA TYR A 37 -13.86 23.63 14.72
C TYR A 37 -13.77 25.08 14.23
N LYS A 38 -12.70 25.81 14.59
CA LYS A 38 -12.56 27.25 14.32
C LYS A 38 -11.87 27.56 12.99
N GLN A 39 -11.20 26.58 12.40
CA GLN A 39 -10.39 26.72 11.19
C GLN A 39 -11.14 26.27 9.93
N ASN A 40 -10.67 26.73 8.76
CA ASN A 40 -11.19 26.34 7.44
C ASN A 40 -10.08 25.93 6.45
N TYR A 41 -8.90 25.55 6.95
CA TYR A 41 -7.74 25.14 6.18
C TYR A 41 -7.86 23.73 5.63
N PHE A 42 -8.39 22.80 6.45
CA PHE A 42 -8.56 21.40 6.09
C PHE A 42 -9.91 20.86 6.54
N GLU A 43 -10.36 19.79 5.88
CA GLU A 43 -11.53 19.03 6.31
C GLU A 43 -11.13 17.97 7.33
N HIS A 44 -11.91 17.85 8.42
CA HIS A 44 -11.78 16.77 9.38
C HIS A 44 -12.79 15.66 9.04
N ILE A 45 -12.30 14.42 8.93
CA ILE A 45 -13.11 13.21 8.74
C ILE A 45 -13.13 12.41 10.03
N LEU A 46 -14.34 12.25 10.59
CA LEU A 46 -14.63 11.43 11.74
C LEU A 46 -14.83 9.97 11.32
N ASN A 47 -13.77 9.17 11.46
CA ASN A 47 -13.89 7.72 11.38
C ASN A 47 -14.64 7.17 12.61
N ARG A 48 -15.02 5.89 12.57
CA ARG A 48 -15.69 5.20 13.68
C ARG A 48 -14.74 4.40 14.56
N HIS A 49 -13.48 4.27 14.17
CA HIS A 49 -12.43 3.65 14.98
C HIS A 49 -11.05 4.24 14.66
N GLU A 50 -10.16 4.34 15.65
CA GLU A 50 -8.85 4.99 15.48
C GLU A 50 -7.90 4.22 14.55
N GLN A 51 -8.04 2.89 14.48
CA GLN A 51 -7.37 2.09 13.45
C GLN A 51 -7.72 2.60 12.04
N ALA A 52 -9.01 2.88 11.80
CA ALA A 52 -9.48 3.36 10.51
C ALA A 52 -9.01 4.79 10.22
N CYS A 53 -8.79 5.64 11.23
CA CYS A 53 -8.18 6.97 11.03
C CYS A 53 -6.81 6.86 10.36
N VAL A 54 -5.94 5.99 10.88
CA VAL A 54 -4.59 5.82 10.34
C VAL A 54 -4.63 5.17 8.95
N ILE A 55 -5.44 4.11 8.77
CA ILE A 55 -5.55 3.42 7.48
C ILE A 55 -6.18 4.34 6.41
N ALA A 56 -7.14 5.19 6.77
CA ALA A 56 -7.69 6.18 5.82
C ALA A 56 -6.64 7.24 5.43
N ALA A 57 -5.82 7.68 6.38
CA ALA A 57 -4.66 8.53 6.08
C ALA A 57 -3.67 7.81 5.14
N GLU A 58 -3.47 6.50 5.29
CA GLU A 58 -2.68 5.70 4.34
C GLU A 58 -3.29 5.64 2.96
N GLY A 59 -4.61 5.39 2.85
CA GLY A 59 -5.31 5.39 1.57
C GLY A 59 -5.18 6.73 0.84
N TYR A 60 -5.30 7.84 1.59
CA TYR A 60 -5.05 9.18 1.07
C TYR A 60 -3.60 9.35 0.60
N ALA A 61 -2.61 8.95 1.41
CA ALA A 61 -1.19 9.09 1.09
C ALA A 61 -0.76 8.25 -0.11
N ARG A 62 -1.18 6.98 -0.18
CA ARG A 62 -0.87 6.04 -1.27
C ARG A 62 -1.41 6.55 -2.60
N SER A 63 -2.64 7.08 -2.59
CA SER A 63 -3.34 7.53 -3.79
C SER A 63 -2.91 8.91 -4.31
N THR A 64 -2.46 9.81 -3.42
CA THR A 64 -2.06 11.19 -3.79
C THR A 64 -0.55 11.41 -3.86
N GLY A 65 0.24 10.61 -3.12
CA GLY A 65 1.66 10.88 -2.88
C GLY A 65 1.95 11.96 -1.85
N LYS A 66 0.92 12.54 -1.22
CA LYS A 66 1.07 13.49 -0.09
C LYS A 66 1.21 12.73 1.23
N THR A 67 1.69 13.41 2.28
CA THR A 67 1.72 12.87 3.65
C THR A 67 0.30 12.82 4.21
N GLY A 68 -0.14 11.64 4.67
CA GLY A 68 -1.41 11.49 5.37
C GLY A 68 -1.33 11.97 6.82
N VAL A 69 -2.44 12.46 7.38
CA VAL A 69 -2.50 12.95 8.77
C VAL A 69 -3.63 12.27 9.53
N ALA A 70 -3.29 11.70 10.70
CA ALA A 70 -4.24 11.11 11.62
C ALA A 70 -4.18 11.81 12.99
N ILE A 71 -5.33 12.10 13.60
CA ILE A 71 -5.42 12.66 14.96
C ILE A 71 -6.26 11.77 15.87
N VAL A 72 -5.70 11.36 17.00
CA VAL A 72 -6.37 10.49 18.00
C VAL A 72 -6.16 11.02 19.41
N THR A 73 -6.92 10.50 20.38
CA THR A 73 -6.73 10.83 21.80
C THR A 73 -5.71 9.92 22.50
N SER A 74 -5.51 10.11 23.80
CA SER A 74 -4.58 9.32 24.62
C SER A 74 -5.11 7.91 24.90
N GLY A 75 -4.30 7.08 25.57
CA GLY A 75 -4.73 5.78 26.09
C GLY A 75 -5.31 4.88 25.00
N PRO A 76 -6.60 4.49 25.09
CA PRO A 76 -7.22 3.59 24.12
C PRO A 76 -7.22 4.14 22.69
N GLY A 77 -7.38 5.46 22.51
CA GLY A 77 -7.40 6.05 21.17
C GLY A 77 -6.07 5.86 20.44
N PHE A 78 -4.96 5.96 21.17
CA PHE A 78 -3.65 5.68 20.62
C PHE A 78 -3.41 4.17 20.42
N THR A 79 -3.72 3.33 21.41
CA THR A 79 -3.46 1.88 21.29
C THR A 79 -4.27 1.23 20.17
N ASN A 80 -5.47 1.74 19.87
CA ASN A 80 -6.29 1.31 18.74
C ASN A 80 -5.65 1.66 17.37
N ALA A 81 -4.83 2.70 17.32
CA ALA A 81 -4.19 3.18 16.09
C ALA A 81 -2.92 2.38 15.70
N ILE A 82 -2.38 1.56 16.62
CA ILE A 82 -1.08 0.89 16.46
C ILE A 82 -1.01 -0.02 15.24
N THR A 83 -2.08 -0.77 14.92
CA THR A 83 -2.08 -1.64 13.74
C THR A 83 -1.93 -0.83 12.45
N GLY A 84 -2.63 0.29 12.31
CA GLY A 84 -2.46 1.17 11.14
C GLY A 84 -1.08 1.83 11.09
N ILE A 85 -0.50 2.19 12.24
CA ILE A 85 0.87 2.72 12.31
C ILE A 85 1.88 1.65 11.85
N ALA A 86 1.73 0.40 12.30
CA ALA A 86 2.58 -0.70 11.89
C ALA A 86 2.43 -1.04 10.41
N ASP A 87 1.22 -0.96 9.85
CA ASP A 87 0.98 -1.15 8.42
C ASP A 87 1.74 -0.13 7.58
N ALA A 88 1.55 1.16 7.89
CA ALA A 88 2.24 2.27 7.25
C ALA A 88 3.76 2.12 7.33
N TYR A 89 4.29 1.64 8.46
CA TYR A 89 5.73 1.41 8.64
C TYR A 89 6.25 0.30 7.72
N MET A 90 5.54 -0.83 7.66
CA MET A 90 5.95 -1.98 6.85
C MET A 90 5.94 -1.66 5.36
N ASP A 91 5.00 -0.84 4.91
CA ASP A 91 4.85 -0.44 3.51
C ASP A 91 5.49 0.91 3.15
N SER A 92 6.14 1.58 4.12
CA SER A 92 6.87 2.83 3.92
C SER A 92 5.96 4.00 3.49
N ILE A 93 4.84 4.17 4.17
CA ILE A 93 3.82 5.18 3.85
C ILE A 93 4.03 6.44 4.70
N PRO A 94 4.10 7.63 4.08
CA PRO A 94 4.30 8.88 4.82
C PRO A 94 3.03 9.26 5.57
N ILE A 95 3.04 9.07 6.89
CA ILE A 95 1.94 9.46 7.78
C ILE A 95 2.50 10.27 8.95
N VAL A 96 1.81 11.34 9.34
CA VAL A 96 2.03 12.00 10.64
C VAL A 96 0.82 11.70 11.53
N ILE A 97 1.08 11.06 12.67
CA ILE A 97 0.07 10.72 13.68
C ILE A 97 0.25 11.67 14.84
N ILE A 98 -0.80 12.39 15.20
CA ILE A 98 -0.83 13.27 16.37
C ILE A 98 -1.76 12.65 17.41
N SER A 99 -1.23 12.34 18.59
CA SER A 99 -2.05 11.91 19.72
C SER A 99 -2.10 12.95 20.82
N GLY A 100 -3.22 12.99 21.52
CA GLY A 100 -3.28 13.64 22.82
C GLY A 100 -2.61 12.77 23.87
N GLN A 101 -2.07 13.41 24.91
CA GLN A 101 -1.55 12.75 26.10
C GLN A 101 -2.13 13.39 27.38
N VAL A 102 -2.10 12.66 28.49
CA VAL A 102 -2.39 13.22 29.81
C VAL A 102 -1.47 14.43 30.10
N PRO A 103 -1.86 15.35 31.02
CA PRO A 103 -0.99 16.45 31.39
C PRO A 103 0.40 15.97 31.83
N THR A 104 1.45 16.75 31.56
CA THR A 104 2.84 16.38 31.88
C THR A 104 3.04 15.95 33.34
N THR A 105 2.29 16.54 34.28
CA THR A 105 2.33 16.22 35.72
C THR A 105 1.74 14.87 36.09
N ILE A 106 1.01 14.23 35.17
CA ILE A 106 0.36 12.91 35.36
C ILE A 106 1.19 11.80 34.69
N ILE A 107 2.10 12.14 33.77
CA ILE A 107 2.93 11.13 33.10
C ILE A 107 3.78 10.36 34.12
N GLY A 108 3.74 9.04 34.04
CA GLY A 108 4.39 8.07 34.93
C GLY A 108 3.60 7.72 36.18
N THR A 109 2.30 8.02 36.26
CA THR A 109 1.50 7.85 37.50
C THR A 109 0.35 6.85 37.39
N ASP A 110 0.21 6.16 36.26
CA ASP A 110 -0.94 5.31 35.93
C ASP A 110 -2.27 6.10 35.93
N GLY A 111 -2.21 7.31 35.38
CA GLY A 111 -3.33 8.23 35.28
C GLY A 111 -4.45 7.74 34.36
N PHE A 112 -5.63 8.37 34.47
CA PHE A 112 -6.77 8.03 33.62
C PHE A 112 -6.45 8.26 32.13
N GLN A 113 -6.62 7.20 31.32
CA GLN A 113 -6.27 7.17 29.90
C GLN A 113 -4.81 7.55 29.60
N GLU A 114 -3.91 7.34 30.56
CA GLU A 114 -2.47 7.37 30.34
C GLU A 114 -2.00 6.07 29.67
N ILE A 115 -1.07 6.19 28.72
CA ILE A 115 -0.30 5.07 28.19
C ILE A 115 1.05 5.57 27.66
N ASP A 116 2.09 4.74 27.70
CA ASP A 116 3.38 5.02 27.07
C ASP A 116 3.28 4.90 25.53
N ALA A 117 2.63 5.88 24.92
CA ALA A 117 2.40 5.93 23.47
C ALA A 117 3.71 5.94 22.67
N VAL A 118 4.73 6.64 23.19
CA VAL A 118 6.06 6.72 22.58
C VAL A 118 6.79 5.38 22.67
N GLY A 119 6.74 4.68 23.79
CA GLY A 119 7.30 3.34 23.92
C GLY A 119 6.63 2.33 22.99
N ILE A 120 5.30 2.32 22.95
CA ILE A 120 4.50 1.39 22.13
C ILE A 120 4.74 1.59 20.63
N SER A 121 4.84 2.83 20.16
CA SER A 121 5.02 3.11 18.72
C SER A 121 6.46 3.08 18.23
N ARG A 122 7.45 3.02 19.13
CA ARG A 122 8.87 3.04 18.76
C ARG A 122 9.27 1.97 17.72
N PRO A 123 8.81 0.69 17.78
CA PRO A 123 9.20 -0.32 16.80
C PRO A 123 8.47 -0.21 15.46
N CYS A 124 7.40 0.58 15.38
CA CYS A 124 6.55 0.72 14.20
C CYS A 124 6.44 2.17 13.71
N THR A 125 7.38 3.04 14.09
CA THR A 125 7.49 4.40 13.56
C THR A 125 8.91 4.66 13.08
N LYS A 126 9.04 5.51 12.07
CA LYS A 126 10.34 6.01 11.64
C LYS A 126 10.97 6.87 12.73
N HIS A 127 10.12 7.65 13.41
CA HIS A 127 10.49 8.41 14.58
C HIS A 127 9.25 8.75 15.41
N ASN A 128 9.45 9.11 16.68
CA ASN A 128 8.38 9.61 17.50
C ASN A 128 8.85 10.65 18.53
N TYR A 129 7.92 11.48 18.97
CA TYR A 129 8.15 12.60 19.87
C TYR A 129 7.17 12.58 21.04
N LEU A 130 7.65 12.95 22.24
CA LEU A 130 6.82 13.46 23.33
C LEU A 130 7.10 14.95 23.47
N VAL A 131 6.10 15.79 23.25
CA VAL A 131 6.26 17.25 23.34
C VAL A 131 6.23 17.68 24.80
N ASN A 132 7.39 18.10 25.34
CA ASN A 132 7.50 18.52 26.74
C ASN A 132 7.39 20.04 26.96
N LYS A 133 7.52 20.83 25.89
CA LYS A 133 7.55 22.30 25.93
C LYS A 133 6.83 22.88 24.73
N ILE A 134 6.06 23.94 24.93
CA ILE A 134 5.29 24.57 23.86
C ILE A 134 6.18 25.20 22.78
N GLU A 135 7.37 25.68 23.14
CA GLU A 135 8.31 26.31 22.21
C GLU A 135 8.85 25.33 21.16
N ASP A 136 8.89 24.04 21.49
CA ASP A 136 9.37 22.97 20.60
C ASP A 136 8.30 22.50 19.61
N LEU A 137 7.02 22.76 19.89
CA LEU A 137 5.90 22.18 19.16
C LEU A 137 5.92 22.51 17.65
N PRO A 138 6.10 23.78 17.20
CA PRO A 138 6.18 24.10 15.77
C PRO A 138 7.32 23.36 15.06
N ARG A 139 8.50 23.30 15.71
CA ARG A 139 9.68 22.60 15.18
C ARG A 139 9.44 21.10 15.07
N ILE A 140 8.87 20.48 16.10
CA ILE A 140 8.60 19.04 16.11
C ILE A 140 7.62 18.66 15.00
N ILE A 141 6.55 19.44 14.78
CA ILE A 141 5.63 19.16 13.67
C ILE A 141 6.35 19.28 12.33
N LYS A 142 7.17 20.33 12.13
CA LYS A 142 7.97 20.49 10.91
C LYS A 142 8.90 19.30 10.66
N GLU A 143 9.62 18.87 11.70
CA GLU A 143 10.48 17.69 11.64
C GLU A 143 9.68 16.41 11.34
N ALA A 144 8.50 16.25 11.93
CA ALA A 144 7.67 15.07 11.71
C ALA A 144 7.25 14.92 10.24
N PHE A 145 6.81 15.99 9.59
CA PHE A 145 6.48 15.98 8.15
C PHE A 145 7.72 15.72 7.27
N HIS A 146 8.86 16.34 7.61
CA HIS A 146 10.12 16.11 6.90
C HIS A 146 10.60 14.66 7.01
N LEU A 147 10.58 14.10 8.22
CA LEU A 147 10.95 12.70 8.46
C LEU A 147 9.98 11.74 7.76
N ALA A 148 8.67 11.99 7.84
CA ALA A 148 7.67 11.11 7.24
C ALA A 148 7.84 11.00 5.72
N SER A 149 8.17 12.10 5.04
CA SER A 149 8.18 12.21 3.57
C SER A 149 9.53 11.98 2.88
N THR A 150 10.65 12.14 3.57
CA THR A 150 12.00 12.05 2.95
C THR A 150 12.69 10.72 3.19
N GLY A 151 13.75 10.43 2.43
CA GLY A 151 14.44 9.13 2.53
C GLY A 151 13.50 7.99 2.14
N ARG A 152 13.54 6.88 2.88
CA ARG A 152 12.43 5.92 2.89
C ARG A 152 11.27 6.52 3.69
N PRO A 153 10.09 6.77 3.08
CA PRO A 153 8.97 7.35 3.80
C PRO A 153 8.46 6.40 4.89
N GLY A 154 7.71 6.93 5.86
CA GLY A 154 7.16 6.13 6.95
C GLY A 154 6.39 6.96 7.97
N PRO A 155 5.72 6.30 8.93
CA PRO A 155 4.92 6.98 9.93
C PRO A 155 5.80 7.67 10.99
N VAL A 156 5.41 8.88 11.38
CA VAL A 156 5.99 9.63 12.50
C VAL A 156 4.90 9.99 13.48
N HIS A 157 5.15 9.72 14.76
CA HIS A 157 4.19 9.95 15.83
C HIS A 157 4.60 11.15 16.69
N VAL A 158 3.66 12.07 16.93
CA VAL A 158 3.83 13.25 17.80
C VAL A 158 2.81 13.18 18.94
N ASP A 159 3.28 12.87 20.15
CA ASP A 159 2.47 12.78 21.35
C ASP A 159 2.46 14.12 22.08
N ILE A 160 1.27 14.72 22.28
CA ILE A 160 1.13 16.08 22.79
C ILE A 160 0.31 16.10 24.09
N PRO A 161 0.94 16.39 25.24
CA PRO A 161 0.25 16.56 26.53
C PRO A 161 -0.82 17.65 26.51
N LYS A 162 -1.93 17.38 27.19
CA LYS A 162 -3.08 18.28 27.27
C LYS A 162 -2.73 19.67 27.81
N ASP A 163 -1.86 19.76 28.80
CA ASP A 163 -1.38 21.03 29.35
C ASP A 163 -0.52 21.82 28.36
N ILE A 164 0.28 21.15 27.52
CA ILE A 164 1.05 21.81 26.44
C ILE A 164 0.11 22.41 25.39
N THR A 165 -0.95 21.70 25.00
CA THR A 165 -1.94 22.25 24.05
C THR A 165 -2.72 23.44 24.61
N ALA A 166 -2.85 23.56 25.94
CA ALA A 166 -3.53 24.67 26.62
C ALA A 166 -2.63 25.91 26.84
N GLN A 167 -1.31 25.75 26.89
CA GLN A 167 -0.36 26.84 27.10
C GLN A 167 -0.39 27.85 25.96
N ILE A 168 -0.06 29.12 26.25
CA ILE A 168 0.13 30.18 25.25
C ILE A 168 1.62 30.39 25.03
N GLY A 169 2.07 30.25 23.79
CA GLY A 169 3.46 30.42 23.39
C GLY A 169 3.62 31.30 22.16
N GLU A 170 4.86 31.63 21.81
CA GLU A 170 5.17 32.28 20.54
C GLU A 170 5.19 31.25 19.40
N PHE A 171 4.43 31.50 18.35
CA PHE A 171 4.44 30.65 17.15
C PHE A 171 5.50 31.14 16.16
N ILE A 172 6.54 30.32 16.00
CA ILE A 172 7.61 30.50 15.00
C ILE A 172 7.72 29.18 14.24
N TYR A 173 7.11 29.11 13.06
CA TYR A 173 7.18 27.92 12.23
C TYR A 173 8.47 27.91 11.40
N PRO A 174 9.34 26.90 11.50
CA PRO A 174 10.60 26.89 10.77
C PRO A 174 10.38 26.77 9.26
N SER A 175 11.12 27.56 8.47
CA SER A 175 11.14 27.43 7.00
C SER A 175 11.95 26.22 6.54
N GLU A 176 12.96 25.81 7.32
CA GLU A 176 13.86 24.71 7.02
C GLU A 176 13.97 23.74 8.21
N VAL A 177 14.27 22.48 7.91
CA VAL A 177 14.55 21.45 8.92
C VAL A 177 16.05 21.23 9.02
N ASN A 178 16.59 21.34 10.23
CA ASN A 178 18.00 21.06 10.50
C ASN A 178 18.12 19.89 11.49
N MET A 179 18.33 18.69 10.96
CA MET A 179 18.57 17.48 11.75
C MET A 179 19.99 16.96 11.47
N PRO A 180 20.96 17.21 12.37
CA PRO A 180 22.35 16.83 12.14
C PRO A 180 22.56 15.33 11.88
N THR A 181 21.73 14.48 12.51
CA THR A 181 21.81 13.02 12.47
C THR A 181 20.99 12.38 11.35
N TYR A 182 20.17 13.17 10.63
CA TYR A 182 19.31 12.66 9.56
C TYR A 182 19.54 13.45 8.27
N LYS A 183 20.25 12.81 7.33
CA LYS A 183 20.60 13.37 6.01
C LYS A 183 20.43 12.29 4.95
N PRO A 184 19.23 12.10 4.38
CA PRO A 184 19.00 11.07 3.38
C PRO A 184 19.88 11.32 2.15
N THR A 185 20.47 10.24 1.63
CA THR A 185 21.35 10.32 0.45
C THR A 185 20.50 10.37 -0.81
N VAL A 186 20.27 11.58 -1.35
CA VAL A 186 19.43 11.79 -2.53
C VAL A 186 20.21 11.57 -3.83
N ASN A 187 21.48 11.99 -3.88
CA ASN A 187 22.30 11.86 -5.08
C ASN A 187 22.97 10.49 -5.17
N TYR A 188 22.95 9.89 -6.36
CA TYR A 188 23.63 8.63 -6.64
C TYR A 188 25.14 8.82 -6.87
N ASN A 189 25.90 7.74 -6.68
CA ASN A 189 27.32 7.72 -6.97
C ASN A 189 27.58 7.48 -8.46
N LYS A 190 28.12 8.49 -9.18
CA LYS A 190 28.41 8.41 -10.63
C LYS A 190 29.31 7.23 -11.04
N LYS A 191 30.27 6.83 -10.19
CA LYS A 191 31.15 5.68 -10.50
C LYS A 191 30.38 4.36 -10.39
N GLN A 192 29.49 4.23 -9.41
CA GLN A 192 28.63 3.04 -9.30
C GLN A 192 27.62 2.97 -10.44
N LEU A 193 27.03 4.11 -10.84
CA LEU A 193 26.15 4.18 -12.01
C LEU A 193 26.86 3.65 -13.27
N LYS A 194 28.08 4.13 -13.56
CA LYS A 194 28.85 3.66 -14.72
C LYS A 194 29.10 2.15 -14.67
N ARG A 195 29.53 1.63 -13.52
CA ARG A 195 29.72 0.18 -13.33
C ARG A 195 28.44 -0.63 -13.55
N ALA A 196 27.29 -0.08 -13.14
CA ALA A 196 25.99 -0.70 -13.38
C ALA A 196 25.62 -0.67 -14.88
N MET A 197 25.83 0.45 -15.58
CA MET A 197 25.58 0.55 -17.02
C MET A 197 26.52 -0.35 -17.85
N GLU A 198 27.79 -0.48 -17.44
CA GLU A 198 28.73 -1.47 -17.98
C GLU A 198 28.20 -2.91 -17.76
N ALA A 199 27.63 -3.21 -16.60
CA ALA A 199 27.04 -4.53 -16.36
C ALA A 199 25.82 -4.79 -17.25
N ILE A 200 24.96 -3.77 -17.43
CA ILE A 200 23.77 -3.83 -18.30
C ILE A 200 24.18 -4.10 -19.75
N SER A 201 25.16 -3.37 -20.29
CA SER A 201 25.64 -3.55 -21.67
C SER A 201 26.25 -4.93 -21.91
N ASN A 202 26.83 -5.57 -20.89
CA ASN A 202 27.40 -6.91 -20.98
C ASN A 202 26.41 -8.07 -20.68
N ALA A 203 25.19 -7.76 -20.21
CA ALA A 203 24.19 -8.78 -19.86
C ALA A 203 23.62 -9.48 -21.11
N LYS A 204 23.03 -10.65 -20.92
CA LYS A 204 22.31 -11.39 -21.98
C LYS A 204 20.84 -11.59 -21.65
N LYS A 205 20.51 -11.71 -20.36
CA LYS A 205 19.15 -11.90 -19.83
C LYS A 205 18.87 -10.88 -18.70
N PRO A 206 19.01 -9.56 -18.93
CA PRO A 206 18.72 -8.58 -17.89
C PRO A 206 17.23 -8.57 -17.53
N LEU A 207 16.92 -8.20 -16.29
CA LEU A 207 15.56 -8.11 -15.78
C LEU A 207 15.39 -6.90 -14.86
N LEU A 208 14.41 -6.04 -15.13
CA LEU A 208 13.99 -5.01 -14.19
C LEU A 208 13.09 -5.63 -13.12
N TYR A 209 13.52 -5.56 -11.86
CA TYR A 209 12.75 -5.99 -10.69
C TYR A 209 12.25 -4.75 -9.94
N ILE A 210 10.96 -4.45 -10.09
CA ILE A 210 10.38 -3.17 -9.69
C ILE A 210 9.66 -3.32 -8.35
N GLY A 211 10.09 -2.51 -7.37
CA GLY A 211 9.53 -2.47 -6.03
C GLY A 211 8.63 -1.25 -5.76
N GLY A 212 8.03 -1.22 -4.56
CA GLY A 212 7.20 -0.09 -4.11
C GLY A 212 7.93 1.26 -4.08
N GLY A 213 9.26 1.26 -4.02
CA GLY A 213 10.07 2.48 -4.15
C GLY A 213 9.84 3.23 -5.47
N ALA A 214 9.48 2.52 -6.55
CA ALA A 214 9.09 3.15 -7.82
C ALA A 214 7.84 4.02 -7.71
N ILE A 215 6.86 3.58 -6.91
CA ILE A 215 5.65 4.36 -6.60
C ILE A 215 6.00 5.54 -5.70
N LEU A 216 6.73 5.28 -4.62
CA LEU A 216 7.03 6.28 -3.58
C LEU A 216 7.89 7.43 -4.10
N SER A 217 8.84 7.16 -5.00
CA SER A 217 9.69 8.16 -5.66
C SER A 217 9.07 8.82 -6.89
N ASN A 218 7.83 8.45 -7.27
CA ASN A 218 7.19 8.88 -8.51
C ASN A 218 8.07 8.64 -9.76
N CYS A 219 8.68 7.45 -9.84
CA CYS A 219 9.61 7.03 -10.89
C CYS A 219 8.97 6.08 -11.92
N GLY A 220 7.66 5.85 -11.84
CA GLY A 220 7.01 4.81 -12.65
C GLY A 220 7.14 5.03 -14.16
N TYR A 221 6.98 6.27 -14.63
CA TYR A 221 7.08 6.59 -16.06
C TYR A 221 8.52 6.54 -16.57
N GLU A 222 9.48 7.04 -15.80
CA GLU A 222 10.90 6.95 -16.14
C GLU A 222 11.37 5.49 -16.23
N ILE A 223 10.83 4.58 -15.41
CA ILE A 223 11.13 3.15 -15.52
C ILE A 223 10.60 2.57 -16.83
N ARG A 224 9.40 2.99 -17.29
CA ARG A 224 8.88 2.59 -18.62
C ARG A 224 9.82 3.06 -19.74
N ASP A 225 10.31 4.30 -19.64
CA ASP A 225 11.24 4.87 -20.62
C ASP A 225 12.58 4.13 -20.63
N LEU A 226 13.12 3.80 -19.45
CA LEU A 226 14.33 2.98 -19.32
C LEU A 226 14.14 1.59 -19.93
N ALA A 227 13.04 0.90 -19.58
CA ALA A 227 12.72 -0.42 -20.11
C ALA A 227 12.64 -0.40 -21.64
N LYS A 228 11.94 0.60 -22.20
CA LYS A 228 11.81 0.78 -23.65
C LYS A 228 13.13 1.13 -24.32
N LYS A 229 13.92 2.04 -23.75
CA LYS A 229 15.21 2.49 -24.33
C LYS A 229 16.22 1.34 -24.40
N LEU A 230 16.23 0.47 -23.38
CA LEU A 230 17.16 -0.64 -23.29
C LEU A 230 16.58 -1.98 -23.78
N ASN A 231 15.28 -2.04 -24.12
CA ASN A 231 14.55 -3.26 -24.45
C ASN A 231 14.66 -4.35 -23.36
N ILE A 232 14.61 -3.97 -22.08
CA ILE A 232 14.75 -4.89 -20.95
C ILE A 232 13.35 -5.29 -20.43
N PRO A 233 13.06 -6.59 -20.27
CA PRO A 233 11.81 -7.04 -19.66
C PRO A 233 11.73 -6.67 -18.18
N ALA A 234 10.52 -6.51 -17.67
CA ALA A 234 10.26 -6.07 -16.31
C ALA A 234 9.23 -6.94 -15.60
N VAL A 235 9.41 -7.07 -14.29
CA VAL A 235 8.48 -7.73 -13.36
C VAL A 235 8.25 -6.83 -12.15
N GLU A 236 7.05 -6.93 -11.58
CA GLU A 236 6.62 -6.08 -10.47
C GLU A 236 6.40 -6.88 -9.19
N THR A 237 6.79 -6.31 -8.05
CA THR A 237 6.26 -6.74 -6.75
C THR A 237 4.78 -6.37 -6.62
N LEU A 238 4.10 -6.95 -5.62
CA LEU A 238 2.75 -6.53 -5.21
C LEU A 238 2.64 -5.01 -4.99
N MET A 239 3.69 -4.39 -4.44
CA MET A 239 3.70 -2.96 -4.12
C MET A 239 4.01 -2.06 -5.32
N ALA A 240 4.41 -2.63 -6.45
CA ALA A 240 4.74 -1.91 -7.68
C ALA A 240 3.65 -2.01 -8.74
N ARG A 241 2.52 -2.66 -8.46
CA ARG A 241 1.46 -2.88 -9.46
C ARG A 241 1.04 -1.59 -10.13
N GLY A 242 1.09 -1.60 -11.46
CA GLY A 242 0.74 -0.47 -12.33
C GLY A 242 1.92 0.42 -12.73
N VAL A 243 3.14 0.14 -12.27
CA VAL A 243 4.34 0.90 -12.70
C VAL A 243 4.56 0.74 -14.20
N MET A 244 4.55 -0.47 -14.75
CA MET A 244 4.76 -0.75 -16.16
C MET A 244 3.50 -0.56 -17.01
N GLY A 245 2.33 -0.84 -16.42
CA GLY A 245 1.04 -0.87 -17.10
C GLY A 245 0.77 -2.21 -17.79
N ASP A 246 -0.46 -2.71 -17.71
CA ASP A 246 -0.88 -4.03 -18.20
C ASP A 246 -0.62 -4.26 -19.71
N GLU A 247 -0.79 -3.22 -20.53
CA GLU A 247 -0.60 -3.30 -21.98
C GLU A 247 0.89 -3.21 -22.43
N ASN A 248 1.82 -3.07 -21.49
CA ASN A 248 3.23 -2.90 -21.82
C ASN A 248 3.86 -4.22 -22.31
N PRO A 249 4.42 -4.28 -23.53
CA PRO A 249 4.95 -5.52 -24.10
C PRO A 249 6.19 -6.06 -23.36
N LEU A 250 6.85 -5.22 -22.56
CA LEU A 250 8.00 -5.60 -21.75
C LEU A 250 7.61 -6.00 -20.31
N PHE A 251 6.32 -5.92 -19.96
CA PHE A 251 5.85 -6.29 -18.63
C PHE A 251 5.47 -7.76 -18.58
N PHE A 252 6.10 -8.54 -17.69
CA PHE A 252 5.88 -9.98 -17.53
C PHE A 252 5.09 -10.38 -16.29
N GLY A 253 4.49 -9.40 -15.61
CA GLY A 253 3.55 -9.66 -14.53
C GLY A 253 4.11 -9.47 -13.13
N MET A 254 3.33 -9.92 -12.15
CA MET A 254 3.76 -9.96 -10.76
C MET A 254 4.63 -11.20 -10.55
N LEU A 255 5.75 -11.09 -9.83
CA LEU A 255 6.55 -12.24 -9.39
C LEU A 255 6.32 -12.57 -7.91
N GLY A 256 6.77 -13.75 -7.48
CA GLY A 256 6.76 -14.23 -6.11
C GLY A 256 5.84 -15.42 -5.88
N MET A 257 5.40 -15.59 -4.64
CA MET A 257 4.60 -16.71 -4.17
C MET A 257 3.37 -16.96 -5.05
N HIS A 258 2.61 -15.91 -5.39
CA HIS A 258 1.46 -16.00 -6.29
C HIS A 258 1.68 -15.25 -7.62
N GLY A 259 2.94 -15.19 -8.04
CA GLY A 259 3.33 -14.55 -9.29
C GLY A 259 2.92 -15.34 -10.54
N GLU A 260 3.03 -14.68 -11.68
CA GLU A 260 2.86 -15.30 -13.00
C GLU A 260 4.06 -16.19 -13.31
N TYR A 261 3.82 -17.27 -14.06
CA TYR A 261 4.86 -18.23 -14.42
C TYR A 261 6.03 -17.56 -15.15
N ALA A 262 5.73 -16.75 -16.17
CA ALA A 262 6.76 -16.02 -16.92
C ALA A 262 7.59 -15.07 -16.03
N ALA A 263 6.96 -14.38 -15.07
CA ALA A 263 7.65 -13.49 -14.14
C ALA A 263 8.66 -14.23 -13.25
N ASN A 264 8.23 -15.37 -12.70
CA ASN A 264 9.06 -16.19 -11.82
C ASN A 264 10.20 -16.88 -12.59
N MET A 265 9.94 -17.37 -13.80
CA MET A 265 10.99 -17.90 -14.67
C MET A 265 11.99 -16.82 -15.08
N ALA A 266 11.54 -15.59 -15.33
CA ALA A 266 12.41 -14.46 -15.60
C ALA A 266 13.39 -14.21 -14.44
N ALA A 267 12.88 -14.15 -13.21
CA ALA A 267 13.69 -13.94 -12.01
C ALA A 267 14.64 -15.12 -11.71
N HIS A 268 14.26 -16.35 -12.05
CA HIS A 268 15.09 -17.53 -11.88
C HIS A 268 16.23 -17.63 -12.91
N GLU A 269 15.98 -17.21 -14.16
CA GLU A 269 16.92 -17.40 -15.28
C GLU A 269 17.76 -16.18 -15.64
N THR A 270 17.46 -15.02 -15.06
CA THR A 270 18.20 -13.77 -15.32
C THR A 270 19.69 -13.91 -14.98
N ASP A 271 20.54 -13.24 -15.77
CA ASP A 271 21.98 -13.10 -15.51
C ASP A 271 22.34 -11.71 -14.94
N LEU A 272 21.39 -10.78 -14.93
CA LEU A 272 21.51 -9.46 -14.32
C LEU A 272 20.15 -8.99 -13.80
N LEU A 273 20.00 -8.98 -12.47
CA LEU A 273 18.81 -8.46 -11.81
C LEU A 273 19.01 -6.98 -11.45
N ILE A 274 18.14 -6.12 -11.96
CA ILE A 274 18.16 -4.67 -11.72
C ILE A 274 17.03 -4.33 -10.75
N SER A 275 17.34 -4.32 -9.46
CA SER A 275 16.39 -4.00 -8.39
C SER A 275 16.18 -2.49 -8.29
N LEU A 276 14.95 -2.06 -8.56
CA LEU A 276 14.51 -0.67 -8.58
C LEU A 276 13.57 -0.41 -7.40
N GLY A 277 14.12 0.01 -6.26
CA GLY A 277 13.35 0.36 -5.07
C GLY A 277 12.60 -0.81 -4.43
N ALA A 278 13.23 -2.00 -4.41
CA ALA A 278 12.68 -3.22 -3.83
C ALA A 278 13.55 -3.78 -2.69
N ARG A 279 12.88 -4.45 -1.73
CA ARG A 279 13.50 -4.93 -0.48
C ARG A 279 13.72 -6.46 -0.39
N PHE A 280 13.52 -7.18 -1.49
CA PHE A 280 13.72 -8.65 -1.58
C PHE A 280 12.93 -9.45 -0.53
N ASP A 281 11.65 -9.11 -0.34
CA ASP A 281 10.76 -9.76 0.62
C ASP A 281 10.65 -11.30 0.42
N ASP A 282 10.38 -12.03 1.50
CA ASP A 282 10.29 -13.51 1.46
C ASP A 282 9.12 -14.02 0.60
N ARG A 283 8.04 -13.23 0.44
CA ARG A 283 6.93 -13.54 -0.45
C ARG A 283 7.29 -13.36 -1.91
N VAL A 284 8.40 -12.69 -2.21
CA VAL A 284 8.92 -12.54 -3.57
C VAL A 284 10.03 -13.54 -3.84
N THR A 285 10.97 -13.70 -2.90
CA THR A 285 12.21 -14.45 -3.15
C THR A 285 12.03 -15.97 -3.07
N GLY A 286 11.10 -16.47 -2.25
CA GLY A 286 10.98 -17.89 -1.98
C GLY A 286 12.26 -18.41 -1.33
N ARG A 287 12.89 -19.42 -1.93
CA ARG A 287 14.23 -19.88 -1.52
C ARG A 287 15.33 -18.88 -1.88
N LEU A 288 15.83 -18.17 -0.87
CA LEU A 288 16.86 -17.12 -1.03
C LEU A 288 18.18 -17.64 -1.61
N ASP A 289 18.54 -18.90 -1.34
CA ASP A 289 19.75 -19.53 -1.87
C ASP A 289 19.68 -19.82 -3.37
N GLU A 290 18.48 -19.92 -3.94
CA GLU A 290 18.27 -20.10 -5.37
C GLU A 290 17.82 -18.82 -6.09
N PHE A 291 17.24 -17.86 -5.37
CA PHE A 291 16.73 -16.60 -5.93
C PHE A 291 17.84 -15.80 -6.63
N ALA A 292 17.67 -15.58 -7.93
CA ALA A 292 18.62 -14.85 -8.77
C ALA A 292 20.08 -15.35 -8.63
N SER A 293 20.28 -16.63 -8.26
CA SER A 293 21.59 -17.22 -7.97
C SER A 293 22.56 -17.24 -9.16
N LYS A 294 22.05 -17.07 -10.38
CA LYS A 294 22.81 -17.00 -11.64
C LYS A 294 23.08 -15.55 -12.08
N ALA A 295 22.56 -14.57 -11.34
CA ALA A 295 22.57 -13.17 -11.72
C ALA A 295 23.60 -12.37 -10.93
N LYS A 296 24.17 -11.35 -11.59
CA LYS A 296 24.68 -10.19 -10.85
C LYS A 296 23.52 -9.30 -10.43
N VAL A 297 23.69 -8.55 -9.35
CA VAL A 297 22.63 -7.71 -8.79
C VAL A 297 23.02 -6.24 -8.76
N ILE A 298 22.26 -5.42 -9.50
CA ILE A 298 22.24 -3.97 -9.32
C ILE A 298 21.12 -3.67 -8.32
N HIS A 299 21.44 -3.03 -7.20
CA HIS A 299 20.45 -2.69 -6.17
C HIS A 299 20.42 -1.18 -5.95
N ILE A 300 19.32 -0.57 -6.38
CA ILE A 300 19.06 0.86 -6.26
C ILE A 300 18.01 1.07 -5.18
N ASP A 301 18.40 1.71 -4.07
CA ASP A 301 17.50 2.00 -2.96
C ASP A 301 17.90 3.32 -2.28
N ILE A 302 16.90 4.05 -1.76
CA ILE A 302 17.13 5.28 -0.99
C ILE A 302 17.64 4.97 0.42
N ASP A 303 17.31 3.78 0.94
CA ASP A 303 17.66 3.34 2.28
C ASP A 303 18.92 2.45 2.24
N PRO A 304 20.07 2.91 2.75
CA PRO A 304 21.28 2.10 2.78
C PRO A 304 21.13 0.82 3.61
N THR A 305 20.16 0.75 4.53
CA THR A 305 19.92 -0.45 5.34
C THR A 305 19.17 -1.56 4.58
N SER A 306 18.55 -1.23 3.44
CA SER A 306 17.94 -2.20 2.54
C SER A 306 18.96 -2.87 1.62
N ILE A 307 20.04 -2.17 1.29
CA ILE A 307 21.10 -2.66 0.39
C ILE A 307 21.81 -3.86 1.01
N ALA A 308 21.94 -4.94 0.23
CA ALA A 308 22.64 -6.16 0.64
C ALA A 308 22.12 -6.83 1.93
N LYS A 309 20.89 -6.49 2.36
CA LYS A 309 20.29 -7.06 3.58
C LYS A 309 19.93 -8.53 3.45
N LEU A 310 19.42 -8.94 2.28
CA LEU A 310 18.98 -10.30 1.98
C LEU A 310 19.72 -10.88 0.77
N VAL A 311 19.76 -10.13 -0.32
CA VAL A 311 20.48 -10.50 -1.55
C VAL A 311 21.71 -9.60 -1.67
N VAL A 312 22.90 -10.19 -1.84
CA VAL A 312 24.15 -9.44 -2.00
C VAL A 312 24.10 -8.64 -3.30
N ALA A 313 24.42 -7.34 -3.22
CA ALA A 313 24.46 -6.45 -4.38
C ALA A 313 25.89 -6.32 -4.92
N ASP A 314 26.10 -6.71 -6.19
CA ASP A 314 27.37 -6.48 -6.90
C ASP A 314 27.59 -5.00 -7.22
N TYR A 315 26.48 -4.30 -7.51
CA TYR A 315 26.45 -2.88 -7.89
C TYR A 315 25.45 -2.13 -7.01
N PRO A 316 25.81 -1.81 -5.75
CA PRO A 316 24.94 -1.06 -4.86
C PRO A 316 24.92 0.43 -5.23
N ILE A 317 23.73 1.00 -5.35
CA ILE A 317 23.51 2.43 -5.59
C ILE A 317 22.54 2.95 -4.52
N VAL A 318 23.08 3.71 -3.57
CA VAL A 318 22.26 4.46 -2.61
C VAL A 318 21.92 5.82 -3.21
N GLY A 319 20.64 6.10 -3.39
CA GLY A 319 20.18 7.35 -4.01
C GLY A 319 18.67 7.37 -4.26
N ASP A 320 18.16 8.54 -4.62
CA ASP A 320 16.80 8.66 -5.12
C ASP A 320 16.65 7.88 -6.43
N LEU A 321 15.60 7.06 -6.49
CA LEU A 321 15.38 6.16 -7.61
C LEU A 321 15.09 6.93 -8.91
N LYS A 322 14.29 8.00 -8.85
CA LYS A 322 13.93 8.81 -10.02
C LYS A 322 15.16 9.47 -10.62
N LEU A 323 15.98 10.13 -9.79
CA LEU A 323 17.23 10.75 -10.24
C LEU A 323 18.21 9.71 -10.82
N THR A 324 18.28 8.53 -10.22
CA THR A 324 19.16 7.47 -10.68
C THR A 324 18.71 6.91 -12.03
N VAL A 325 17.42 6.60 -12.19
CA VAL A 325 16.86 6.08 -13.44
C VAL A 325 16.97 7.10 -14.58
N GLN A 326 16.71 8.39 -14.31
CA GLN A 326 16.92 9.45 -15.31
C GLN A 326 18.38 9.47 -15.80
N ALA A 327 19.34 9.35 -14.87
CA ALA A 327 20.74 9.27 -15.22
C ALA A 327 21.11 8.00 -16.00
N MET A 328 20.48 6.86 -15.72
CA MET A 328 20.65 5.64 -16.52
C MET A 328 20.15 5.83 -17.96
N ILE A 329 19.02 6.51 -18.15
CA ILE A 329 18.46 6.81 -19.47
C ILE A 329 19.40 7.73 -20.27
N GLU A 330 19.97 8.74 -19.62
CA GLU A 330 20.94 9.66 -20.23
C GLU A 330 22.25 8.93 -20.57
N ASP A 331 22.80 8.14 -19.63
CA ASP A 331 24.09 7.47 -19.81
C ASP A 331 24.01 6.29 -20.80
N ALA A 332 22.81 5.77 -21.08
CA ALA A 332 22.59 4.66 -22.01
C ALA A 332 23.17 4.90 -23.42
N GLU A 333 23.29 6.15 -23.86
CA GLU A 333 23.86 6.50 -25.18
C GLU A 333 25.37 6.26 -25.28
N ASN A 334 26.04 6.11 -24.14
CA ASN A 334 27.48 5.87 -24.06
C ASN A 334 27.86 4.38 -24.18
N TYR A 335 26.87 3.49 -24.34
CA TYR A 335 27.10 2.04 -24.37
C TYR A 335 26.45 1.41 -25.59
N GLU A 336 27.12 0.41 -26.15
CA GLU A 336 26.52 -0.51 -27.11
C GLU A 336 25.74 -1.56 -26.33
N ILE A 337 24.41 -1.48 -26.39
CA ILE A 337 23.51 -2.39 -25.67
C ILE A 337 23.31 -3.66 -26.50
N ASN A 338 23.46 -4.81 -25.84
CA ASN A 338 23.18 -6.11 -26.46
C ASN A 338 21.71 -6.23 -26.91
N ASP A 339 21.47 -7.03 -27.96
CA ASP A 339 20.10 -7.34 -28.38
C ASP A 339 19.45 -8.36 -27.44
N PHE A 340 18.46 -7.90 -26.66
CA PHE A 340 17.70 -8.73 -25.73
C PHE A 340 16.43 -9.35 -26.35
N SER A 341 16.21 -9.21 -27.66
CA SER A 341 14.96 -9.69 -28.30
C SER A 341 14.73 -11.18 -28.09
N ASN A 342 15.78 -12.02 -28.18
CA ASN A 342 15.67 -13.46 -27.90
C ASN A 342 15.25 -13.75 -26.45
N TRP A 343 15.67 -12.92 -25.49
CA TRP A 343 15.27 -13.06 -24.10
C TRP A 343 13.81 -12.69 -23.90
N VAL A 344 13.39 -11.56 -24.48
CA VAL A 344 11.99 -11.12 -24.46
C VAL A 344 11.05 -12.15 -25.11
N GLU A 345 11.43 -12.71 -26.27
CA GLU A 345 10.64 -13.76 -26.94
C GLU A 345 10.55 -15.05 -26.13
N LEU A 346 11.62 -15.47 -25.45
CA LEU A 346 11.57 -16.62 -24.55
C LEU A 346 10.57 -16.41 -23.40
N LEU A 347 10.54 -15.22 -22.81
CA LEU A 347 9.57 -14.91 -21.76
C LEU A 347 8.13 -14.83 -22.29
N LYS A 348 7.93 -14.38 -23.53
CA LYS A 348 6.61 -14.43 -24.19
C LYS A 348 6.16 -15.86 -24.40
N ASP A 349 7.05 -16.74 -24.85
CA ASP A 349 6.79 -18.18 -24.98
C ASP A 349 6.42 -18.82 -23.62
N TYR A 350 7.07 -18.43 -22.52
CA TYR A 350 6.64 -18.86 -21.18
C TYR A 350 5.22 -18.39 -20.83
N ARG A 351 4.87 -17.14 -21.13
CA ARG A 351 3.52 -16.61 -20.88
C ARG A 351 2.47 -17.29 -21.76
N GLU A 352 2.80 -17.58 -23.02
CA GLU A 352 1.88 -18.26 -23.94
C GLU A 352 1.66 -19.72 -23.53
N LYS A 353 2.72 -20.40 -23.07
CA LYS A 353 2.62 -21.77 -22.57
C LYS A 353 1.83 -21.84 -21.27
N GLU A 354 2.15 -21.00 -20.29
CA GLU A 354 1.49 -21.00 -18.99
C GLU A 354 0.92 -19.61 -18.67
N PRO A 355 -0.18 -19.22 -19.34
CA PRO A 355 -0.82 -17.93 -19.11
C PRO A 355 -1.51 -17.93 -17.75
N LEU A 356 -1.58 -16.74 -17.15
CA LEU A 356 -2.43 -16.53 -15.99
C LEU A 356 -3.90 -16.76 -16.38
N ARG A 357 -4.53 -17.79 -15.79
CA ARG A 357 -5.88 -18.24 -16.14
C ARG A 357 -6.61 -18.85 -14.95
N TYR A 358 -7.92 -19.00 -15.11
CA TYR A 358 -8.80 -19.78 -14.24
C TYR A 358 -9.84 -20.49 -15.12
N ILE A 359 -10.49 -21.54 -14.59
CA ILE A 359 -11.54 -22.26 -15.32
C ILE A 359 -12.87 -21.59 -14.99
N ASP A 360 -13.42 -20.83 -15.95
CA ASP A 360 -14.72 -20.17 -15.81
C ASP A 360 -15.89 -21.15 -15.99
N THR A 361 -17.04 -20.81 -15.43
CA THR A 361 -18.33 -21.51 -15.63
C THR A 361 -19.49 -20.50 -15.50
N ASP A 362 -20.66 -20.85 -16.03
CA ASP A 362 -21.89 -20.07 -15.85
C ASP A 362 -22.74 -20.56 -14.67
N ASP A 363 -22.41 -21.71 -14.08
CA ASP A 363 -23.15 -22.28 -12.94
C ASP A 363 -22.97 -21.48 -11.64
N LEU A 364 -21.80 -20.86 -11.48
CA LEU A 364 -21.42 -20.09 -10.30
C LEU A 364 -20.32 -19.08 -10.64
N ILE A 365 -20.27 -17.96 -9.92
CA ILE A 365 -19.27 -16.91 -10.18
C ILE A 365 -17.89 -17.36 -9.66
N LYS A 366 -16.88 -17.37 -10.54
CA LYS A 366 -15.48 -17.51 -10.13
C LYS A 366 -14.96 -16.16 -9.59
N PRO A 367 -14.24 -16.10 -8.45
CA PRO A 367 -13.84 -14.85 -7.82
C PRO A 367 -12.92 -13.96 -8.69
N GLN A 368 -12.22 -14.56 -9.64
CA GLN A 368 -11.41 -13.86 -10.65
C GLN A 368 -12.28 -13.06 -11.64
N TRP A 369 -13.49 -13.56 -11.95
CA TRP A 369 -14.36 -12.98 -12.99
C TRP A 369 -14.85 -11.57 -12.64
N PRO A 370 -15.40 -11.27 -11.43
CA PRO A 370 -15.80 -9.92 -11.06
C PRO A 370 -14.65 -8.91 -11.18
N ILE A 371 -13.43 -9.31 -10.81
CA ILE A 371 -12.23 -8.47 -10.87
C ILE A 371 -11.92 -8.08 -12.32
N GLN A 372 -11.84 -9.07 -13.21
CA GLN A 372 -11.63 -8.81 -14.64
C GLN A 372 -12.77 -7.98 -15.24
N ARG A 373 -14.01 -8.23 -14.79
CA ARG A 373 -15.18 -7.51 -15.29
C ARG A 373 -15.12 -6.03 -14.91
N VAL A 374 -14.77 -5.71 -13.67
CA VAL A 374 -14.54 -4.32 -13.23
C VAL A 374 -13.38 -3.69 -14.00
N GLY A 375 -12.28 -4.42 -14.20
CA GLY A 375 -11.16 -3.97 -15.03
C GLY A 375 -11.59 -3.60 -16.45
N LYS A 376 -12.44 -4.42 -17.09
CA LYS A 376 -13.00 -4.13 -18.43
C LYS A 376 -13.95 -2.93 -18.46
N ILE A 377 -14.70 -2.68 -17.38
CA ILE A 377 -15.69 -1.60 -17.33
C ILE A 377 -15.04 -0.26 -16.98
N LEU A 378 -14.15 -0.24 -16.00
CA LEU A 378 -13.57 1.00 -15.49
C LEU A 378 -12.16 1.27 -16.04
N GLY A 379 -11.34 0.24 -16.22
CA GLY A 379 -9.93 0.35 -16.58
C GLY A 379 -9.21 1.43 -15.77
N ASP A 380 -8.63 2.39 -16.47
CA ASP A 380 -7.90 3.52 -15.90
C ASP A 380 -8.77 4.41 -15.00
N ASN A 381 -10.09 4.40 -15.11
CA ASN A 381 -10.94 5.24 -14.25
C ASN A 381 -11.02 4.74 -12.81
N ALA A 382 -10.60 3.49 -12.53
CA ALA A 382 -10.68 2.90 -11.21
C ALA A 382 -9.47 3.24 -10.34
N ILE A 383 -9.70 3.45 -9.05
CA ILE A 383 -8.70 3.32 -7.98
C ILE A 383 -9.09 2.10 -7.17
N ILE A 384 -8.17 1.15 -7.04
CA ILE A 384 -8.44 -0.15 -6.46
C ILE A 384 -7.78 -0.25 -5.10
N SER A 385 -8.59 -0.62 -4.11
CA SER A 385 -8.14 -1.02 -2.79
C SER A 385 -8.49 -2.49 -2.54
N THR A 386 -7.75 -3.11 -1.62
CA THR A 386 -8.06 -4.47 -1.17
C THR A 386 -7.85 -4.65 0.31
N ASP A 387 -8.62 -5.57 0.87
CA ASP A 387 -8.24 -6.28 2.09
C ASP A 387 -7.20 -7.37 1.79
N VAL A 388 -6.95 -8.27 2.75
CA VAL A 388 -5.93 -9.30 2.67
C VAL A 388 -6.54 -10.69 2.57
N GLY A 389 -6.00 -11.51 1.65
CA GLY A 389 -6.44 -12.89 1.43
C GLY A 389 -6.38 -13.30 -0.04
N GLN A 390 -7.20 -14.29 -0.43
CA GLN A 390 -7.23 -14.76 -1.84
C GLN A 390 -7.72 -13.66 -2.79
N HIS A 391 -8.72 -12.87 -2.38
CA HIS A 391 -9.22 -11.74 -3.16
C HIS A 391 -8.12 -10.73 -3.47
N GLN A 392 -7.23 -10.43 -2.52
CA GLN A 392 -6.07 -9.55 -2.72
C GLN A 392 -5.19 -10.04 -3.88
N MET A 393 -4.86 -11.35 -3.87
CA MET A 393 -4.00 -11.95 -4.88
C MET A 393 -4.69 -12.02 -6.24
N TRP A 394 -5.96 -12.42 -6.29
CA TRP A 394 -6.71 -12.41 -7.54
C TRP A 394 -6.87 -11.00 -8.09
N THR A 395 -7.02 -9.97 -7.24
CA THR A 395 -7.06 -8.58 -7.72
C THR A 395 -5.70 -8.16 -8.28
N ALA A 396 -4.60 -8.49 -7.59
CA ALA A 396 -3.25 -8.22 -8.08
C ALA A 396 -2.94 -8.92 -9.41
N GLN A 397 -3.44 -10.15 -9.59
CA GLN A 397 -3.26 -10.99 -10.77
C GLN A 397 -4.14 -10.55 -11.96
N PHE A 398 -5.43 -10.34 -11.74
CA PHE A 398 -6.43 -10.25 -12.81
C PHE A 398 -6.97 -8.85 -13.08
N PHE A 399 -6.64 -7.85 -12.24
CA PHE A 399 -6.98 -6.46 -12.55
C PHE A 399 -5.90 -5.83 -13.47
N PRO A 400 -6.29 -5.20 -14.59
CA PRO A 400 -5.36 -4.59 -15.54
C PRO A 400 -4.90 -3.22 -15.03
N PHE A 401 -3.90 -3.20 -14.14
CA PHE A 401 -3.36 -1.94 -13.62
C PHE A 401 -2.59 -1.19 -14.71
N SER A 402 -2.93 0.07 -14.96
CA SER A 402 -2.38 0.85 -16.07
C SER A 402 -1.44 1.96 -15.63
N TYR A 403 -1.52 2.43 -14.38
CA TYR A 403 -0.73 3.56 -13.90
C TYR A 403 -0.31 3.45 -12.43
N PRO A 404 0.81 4.12 -12.03
CA PRO A 404 1.25 4.18 -10.64
C PRO A 404 0.18 4.70 -9.68
N ARG A 405 0.09 4.15 -8.46
CA ARG A 405 -0.88 4.56 -7.40
C ARG A 405 -2.34 4.21 -7.70
N GLN A 406 -2.61 3.42 -8.74
CA GLN A 406 -3.92 2.82 -8.97
C GLN A 406 -4.26 1.71 -7.94
N TRP A 407 -3.22 1.12 -7.34
CA TRP A 407 -3.30 -0.01 -6.42
C TRP A 407 -3.00 0.40 -4.97
N ILE A 408 -3.89 0.04 -4.05
CA ILE A 408 -3.82 0.38 -2.62
C ILE A 408 -4.09 -0.88 -1.79
N THR A 409 -3.04 -1.48 -1.25
CA THR A 409 -3.16 -2.71 -0.46
C THR A 409 -2.17 -2.70 0.71
N SER A 410 -2.46 -3.50 1.73
CA SER A 410 -1.51 -3.83 2.79
C SER A 410 -0.66 -5.02 2.35
N GLY A 411 0.62 -4.77 2.06
CA GLY A 411 1.55 -5.80 1.61
C GLY A 411 2.42 -6.35 2.73
N GLY A 412 3.20 -5.48 3.35
CA GLY A 412 4.25 -5.86 4.29
C GLY A 412 3.74 -6.41 5.62
N LEU A 413 2.65 -5.84 6.17
CA LEU A 413 2.02 -6.34 7.39
C LEU A 413 0.89 -7.32 7.11
N GLY A 414 0.13 -7.12 6.02
CA GLY A 414 -1.00 -7.98 5.66
C GLY A 414 -2.21 -7.79 6.58
N THR A 415 -2.60 -6.53 6.82
CA THR A 415 -3.69 -6.15 7.71
C THR A 415 -5.08 -6.41 7.09
N MET A 416 -5.83 -7.38 7.62
CA MET A 416 -7.26 -7.51 7.33
C MET A 416 -8.05 -6.32 7.95
N GLY A 417 -9.09 -5.87 7.26
CA GLY A 417 -9.82 -4.64 7.61
C GLY A 417 -9.19 -3.36 7.07
N PHE A 418 -8.16 -3.46 6.24
CA PHE A 418 -7.49 -2.34 5.58
C PHE A 418 -8.30 -1.74 4.43
N GLY A 419 -8.96 -2.59 3.64
CA GLY A 419 -9.50 -2.23 2.33
C GLY A 419 -10.49 -1.07 2.39
N LEU A 420 -11.53 -1.17 3.23
CA LEU A 420 -12.59 -0.14 3.31
C LEU A 420 -12.06 1.22 3.83
N PRO A 421 -11.33 1.31 4.96
CA PRO A 421 -10.79 2.60 5.39
C PRO A 421 -9.80 3.21 4.38
N ALA A 422 -8.95 2.40 3.73
CA ALA A 422 -8.03 2.89 2.71
C ALA A 422 -8.78 3.41 1.47
N ALA A 423 -9.83 2.70 1.04
CA ALA A 423 -10.73 3.14 -0.02
C ALA A 423 -11.41 4.46 0.31
N LEU A 424 -11.84 4.64 1.57
CA LEU A 424 -12.43 5.87 2.06
C LEU A 424 -11.46 7.05 1.92
N GLY A 425 -10.20 6.87 2.36
CA GLY A 425 -9.15 7.88 2.22
C GLY A 425 -8.89 8.28 0.77
N ALA A 426 -8.82 7.29 -0.13
CA ALA A 426 -8.69 7.54 -1.57
C ALA A 426 -9.94 8.21 -2.17
N ALA A 427 -11.14 7.77 -1.80
CA ALA A 427 -12.40 8.37 -2.26
C ALA A 427 -12.49 9.84 -1.85
N ARG A 428 -12.00 10.19 -0.66
CA ARG A 428 -11.89 11.60 -0.27
C ARG A 428 -10.90 12.37 -1.14
N ALA A 429 -9.72 11.82 -1.42
CA ALA A 429 -8.72 12.46 -2.26
C ALA A 429 -9.24 12.79 -3.67
N PHE A 430 -10.09 11.92 -4.21
CA PHE A 430 -10.63 12.03 -5.56
C PHE A 430 -12.10 12.45 -5.61
N LYS A 431 -12.67 12.93 -4.49
CA LYS A 431 -14.04 13.44 -4.43
C LYS A 431 -14.20 14.59 -5.43
N GLY A 432 -15.28 14.55 -6.22
CA GLY A 432 -15.54 15.52 -7.29
C GLY A 432 -14.86 15.23 -8.63
N THR A 433 -14.10 14.13 -8.74
CA THR A 433 -13.56 13.65 -10.03
C THR A 433 -14.39 12.51 -10.61
N ASN A 434 -14.11 12.14 -11.87
CA ASN A 434 -14.73 10.98 -12.52
C ASN A 434 -14.09 9.64 -12.11
N ARG A 435 -13.08 9.64 -11.22
CA ARG A 435 -12.48 8.40 -10.72
C ARG A 435 -13.50 7.63 -9.88
N VAL A 436 -13.48 6.31 -9.98
CA VAL A 436 -14.33 5.40 -9.21
C VAL A 436 -13.45 4.62 -8.25
N VAL A 437 -13.75 4.65 -6.96
CA VAL A 437 -12.99 3.89 -5.96
C VAL A 437 -13.69 2.58 -5.67
N VAL A 438 -12.97 1.48 -5.90
CA VAL A 438 -13.46 0.12 -5.68
C VAL A 438 -12.60 -0.58 -4.64
N ASN A 439 -13.25 -1.19 -3.65
CA ASN A 439 -12.61 -2.05 -2.66
C ASN A 439 -13.01 -3.50 -2.96
N PHE A 440 -12.05 -4.35 -3.35
CA PHE A 440 -12.27 -5.79 -3.36
C PHE A 440 -11.89 -6.38 -2.01
N THR A 441 -12.87 -6.99 -1.34
CA THR A 441 -12.70 -7.50 0.02
C THR A 441 -13.24 -8.92 0.16
N GLY A 442 -12.77 -9.63 1.18
CA GLY A 442 -13.33 -10.91 1.61
C GLY A 442 -14.40 -10.71 2.68
N ASP A 443 -15.33 -11.66 2.78
CA ASP A 443 -16.39 -11.71 3.79
C ASP A 443 -15.83 -11.67 5.22
N GLY A 444 -14.71 -12.33 5.49
CA GLY A 444 -14.03 -12.24 6.79
C GLY A 444 -13.38 -10.88 7.06
N SER A 445 -12.77 -10.25 6.04
CA SER A 445 -12.00 -9.02 6.22
C SER A 445 -12.88 -7.78 6.37
N ILE A 446 -13.96 -7.68 5.59
CA ILE A 446 -14.82 -6.50 5.61
C ILE A 446 -15.43 -6.23 6.99
N LEU A 447 -15.69 -7.30 7.76
CA LEU A 447 -16.26 -7.21 9.11
C LEU A 447 -15.32 -6.59 10.15
N MET A 448 -14.02 -6.51 9.87
CA MET A 448 -13.06 -5.94 10.83
C MET A 448 -13.16 -4.42 10.94
N ASN A 449 -13.60 -3.72 9.89
CA ASN A 449 -13.80 -2.27 9.90
C ASN A 449 -15.11 -1.84 9.20
N ILE A 450 -16.14 -2.70 9.20
CA ILE A 450 -17.41 -2.45 8.49
C ILE A 450 -18.13 -1.18 8.98
N GLN A 451 -17.89 -0.74 10.21
CA GLN A 451 -18.45 0.48 10.77
C GLN A 451 -18.09 1.73 9.95
N GLU A 452 -17.02 1.71 9.15
CA GLU A 452 -16.61 2.82 8.30
C GLU A 452 -17.53 3.04 7.09
N LEU A 453 -18.47 2.12 6.82
CA LEU A 453 -19.60 2.40 5.92
C LEU A 453 -20.38 3.62 6.40
N MET A 454 -20.51 3.80 7.72
CA MET A 454 -21.13 4.99 8.30
C MET A 454 -20.35 6.26 7.94
N THR A 455 -19.02 6.22 7.99
CA THR A 455 -18.18 7.38 7.61
C THR A 455 -18.27 7.65 6.10
N CYS A 456 -18.23 6.62 5.25
CA CYS A 456 -18.47 6.81 3.82
C CYS A 456 -19.83 7.46 3.54
N SER A 457 -20.87 7.06 4.28
CA SER A 457 -22.23 7.59 4.14
C SER A 457 -22.34 9.04 4.62
N GLU A 458 -21.84 9.34 5.81
CA GLU A 458 -21.85 10.68 6.40
C GLU A 458 -21.13 11.72 5.54
N TYR A 459 -20.00 11.33 4.95
CA TYR A 459 -19.18 12.21 4.11
C TYR A 459 -19.45 12.07 2.61
N GLU A 460 -20.49 11.31 2.23
CA GLU A 460 -20.88 11.05 0.83
C GLU A 460 -19.70 10.62 -0.07
N LEU A 461 -18.91 9.66 0.42
CA LEU A 461 -17.74 9.11 -0.26
C LEU A 461 -18.13 7.85 -1.05
N PRO A 462 -18.16 7.89 -2.40
CA PRO A 462 -18.72 6.82 -3.22
C PRO A 462 -17.75 5.65 -3.39
N VAL A 463 -17.50 4.91 -2.30
CA VAL A 463 -16.73 3.66 -2.32
C VAL A 463 -17.64 2.50 -2.71
N ILE A 464 -17.27 1.76 -3.74
CA ILE A 464 -17.94 0.50 -4.13
C ILE A 464 -17.19 -0.66 -3.49
N ASN A 465 -17.79 -1.30 -2.48
CA ASN A 465 -17.23 -2.47 -1.81
C ASN A 465 -17.75 -3.75 -2.48
N ILE A 466 -16.88 -4.50 -3.13
CA ILE A 466 -17.19 -5.79 -3.74
C ILE A 466 -16.69 -6.88 -2.79
N VAL A 467 -17.64 -7.52 -2.09
CA VAL A 467 -17.36 -8.60 -1.14
C VAL A 467 -17.38 -9.92 -1.92
N LEU A 468 -16.21 -10.53 -2.13
CA LEU A 468 -16.10 -11.86 -2.73
C LEU A 468 -16.39 -12.91 -1.65
N ASN A 469 -17.67 -13.21 -1.46
CA ASN A 469 -18.16 -14.05 -0.37
C ASN A 469 -18.00 -15.54 -0.71
N ASN A 470 -17.01 -16.19 -0.08
CA ASN A 470 -16.77 -17.63 -0.19
C ASN A 470 -17.01 -18.37 1.14
N ASN A 471 -17.59 -17.71 2.15
CA ASN A 471 -17.82 -18.27 3.49
C ASN A 471 -16.59 -18.91 4.13
N TYR A 472 -15.40 -18.35 3.87
CA TYR A 472 -14.14 -18.82 4.43
C TYR A 472 -13.14 -17.69 4.66
N LEU A 473 -12.26 -17.89 5.63
CA LEU A 473 -10.91 -17.30 5.59
C LEU A 473 -10.09 -18.00 4.49
N GLY A 474 -10.42 -17.70 3.23
CA GLY A 474 -10.04 -18.49 2.06
C GLY A 474 -8.54 -18.73 1.91
N MET A 475 -7.70 -17.74 2.26
CA MET A 475 -6.25 -17.91 2.20
C MET A 475 -5.78 -18.96 3.21
N VAL A 476 -6.21 -18.85 4.47
CA VAL A 476 -5.87 -19.83 5.51
C VAL A 476 -6.44 -21.21 5.17
N ARG A 477 -7.66 -21.26 4.62
CA ARG A 477 -8.29 -22.50 4.15
C ARG A 477 -7.45 -23.17 3.06
N GLN A 478 -6.99 -22.45 2.04
CA GLN A 478 -6.12 -23.00 0.99
C GLN A 478 -4.86 -23.66 1.59
N TRP A 479 -4.22 -23.00 2.55
CA TRP A 479 -3.06 -23.57 3.25
C TRP A 479 -3.41 -24.84 4.03
N GLN A 480 -4.54 -24.85 4.74
CA GLN A 480 -5.02 -26.03 5.47
C GLN A 480 -5.32 -27.21 4.53
N THR A 481 -5.94 -26.93 3.38
CA THR A 481 -6.21 -27.93 2.34
C THR A 481 -4.93 -28.51 1.75
N MET A 482 -3.96 -27.67 1.36
CA MET A 482 -2.76 -28.13 0.67
C MET A 482 -1.71 -28.77 1.59
N PHE A 483 -1.55 -28.28 2.82
CA PHE A 483 -0.42 -28.63 3.69
C PHE A 483 -0.79 -29.28 5.02
N TYR A 484 -2.08 -29.31 5.38
CA TYR A 484 -2.54 -29.84 6.67
C TYR A 484 -3.69 -30.85 6.53
N GLU A 485 -3.65 -31.67 5.47
CA GLU A 485 -4.60 -32.77 5.22
C GLU A 485 -6.06 -32.31 5.22
N ASN A 486 -6.33 -31.08 4.78
CA ASN A 486 -7.67 -30.50 4.77
C ASN A 486 -8.36 -30.44 6.14
N ARG A 487 -7.58 -30.31 7.22
CA ARG A 487 -8.08 -30.05 8.57
C ARG A 487 -8.46 -28.57 8.70
N LEU A 488 -9.73 -28.25 8.44
CA LEU A 488 -10.26 -26.88 8.45
C LEU A 488 -10.49 -26.40 9.89
N ALA A 489 -9.55 -25.63 10.44
CA ALA A 489 -9.61 -25.14 11.82
C ALA A 489 -9.94 -23.64 11.85
N GLU A 490 -11.13 -23.29 12.36
CA GLU A 490 -11.60 -21.91 12.57
C GLU A 490 -11.54 -21.00 11.33
N THR A 491 -11.68 -21.60 10.14
CA THR A 491 -11.71 -20.85 8.87
C THR A 491 -13.09 -20.80 8.23
N ASP A 492 -14.02 -21.66 8.62
CA ASP A 492 -15.38 -21.71 8.09
C ASP A 492 -16.20 -20.53 8.61
N LEU A 493 -16.70 -19.71 7.68
CA LEU A 493 -17.51 -18.55 7.99
C LEU A 493 -18.94 -18.75 7.46
N THR A 494 -19.54 -19.93 7.65
CA THR A 494 -20.93 -20.19 7.23
C THR A 494 -21.93 -19.26 7.95
N ALA A 495 -21.64 -18.87 9.19
CA ALA A 495 -22.41 -17.86 9.90
C ALA A 495 -22.02 -16.46 9.40
N GLN A 496 -22.84 -15.86 8.53
CA GLN A 496 -22.63 -14.52 8.00
C GLN A 496 -23.77 -13.56 8.37
N PRO A 497 -23.49 -12.26 8.53
CA PRO A 497 -24.54 -11.26 8.51
C PRO A 497 -25.12 -11.11 7.11
N LYS A 498 -26.28 -10.46 7.02
CA LYS A 498 -26.88 -10.08 5.74
C LYS A 498 -26.23 -8.78 5.26
N PHE A 499 -25.16 -8.88 4.46
CA PHE A 499 -24.36 -7.73 4.00
C PHE A 499 -25.20 -6.63 3.35
N LYS A 500 -26.15 -6.99 2.47
CA LYS A 500 -27.09 -6.03 1.89
C LYS A 500 -27.84 -5.21 2.96
N MET A 501 -28.40 -5.87 3.97
CA MET A 501 -29.15 -5.19 5.04
C MET A 501 -28.23 -4.35 5.93
N LEU A 502 -26.99 -4.79 6.17
CA LEU A 502 -26.01 -3.98 6.89
C LEU A 502 -25.66 -2.70 6.13
N ALA A 503 -25.43 -2.79 4.83
CA ALA A 503 -25.16 -1.63 4.00
C ALA A 503 -26.34 -0.65 4.02
N GLU A 504 -27.56 -1.13 3.84
CA GLU A 504 -28.79 -0.32 3.94
C GLU A 504 -28.94 0.33 5.32
N ALA A 505 -28.59 -0.38 6.41
CA ALA A 505 -28.61 0.17 7.77
C ALA A 505 -27.60 1.31 7.98
N PHE A 506 -26.51 1.35 7.22
CA PHE A 506 -25.56 2.46 7.17
C PHE A 506 -25.92 3.52 6.11
N ASN A 507 -27.13 3.50 5.54
CA ASN A 507 -27.58 4.36 4.43
C ASN A 507 -26.74 4.22 3.14
N CYS A 508 -26.11 3.07 2.93
CA CYS A 508 -25.39 2.70 1.72
C CYS A 508 -26.29 1.90 0.77
N LEU A 509 -25.88 1.77 -0.49
CA LEU A 509 -26.51 0.86 -1.44
C LEU A 509 -26.11 -0.58 -1.14
N GLY A 510 -27.07 -1.49 -1.02
CA GLY A 510 -26.82 -2.91 -0.74
C GLY A 510 -27.31 -3.84 -1.85
N TYR A 511 -26.44 -4.74 -2.29
CA TYR A 511 -26.73 -5.75 -3.31
C TYR A 511 -26.21 -7.11 -2.87
N THR A 512 -26.94 -8.16 -3.23
CA THR A 512 -26.47 -9.54 -3.18
C THR A 512 -26.66 -10.10 -4.58
N VAL A 513 -25.60 -10.65 -5.16
CA VAL A 513 -25.59 -11.15 -6.55
C VAL A 513 -25.05 -12.57 -6.58
N SER A 514 -25.69 -13.41 -7.39
CA SER A 514 -25.38 -14.82 -7.56
C SER A 514 -25.09 -15.21 -9.02
N THR A 515 -25.39 -14.31 -9.96
CA THR A 515 -25.12 -14.49 -11.39
C THR A 515 -24.30 -13.35 -11.98
N LYS A 516 -23.59 -13.63 -13.08
CA LYS A 516 -22.81 -12.61 -13.83
C LYS A 516 -23.67 -11.42 -14.28
N LYS A 517 -24.92 -11.67 -14.65
CA LYS A 517 -25.88 -10.63 -15.06
C LYS A 517 -26.27 -9.73 -13.88
N GLU A 518 -26.61 -10.31 -12.74
CA GLU A 518 -26.93 -9.54 -11.53
C GLU A 518 -25.75 -8.68 -11.08
N PHE A 519 -24.52 -9.21 -11.19
CA PHE A 519 -23.31 -8.43 -10.91
C PHE A 519 -23.19 -7.20 -11.81
N ASP A 520 -23.34 -7.38 -13.13
CA ASP A 520 -23.27 -6.27 -14.08
C ASP A 520 -24.33 -5.18 -13.82
N GLU A 521 -25.56 -5.59 -13.51
CA GLU A 521 -26.66 -4.68 -13.17
C GLU A 521 -26.37 -3.92 -11.87
N ALA A 522 -25.95 -4.62 -10.81
CA ALA A 522 -25.62 -4.02 -9.52
C ALA A 522 -24.41 -3.08 -9.60
N PHE A 523 -23.35 -3.50 -10.30
CA PHE A 523 -22.13 -2.72 -10.43
C PHE A 523 -22.37 -1.44 -11.23
N LYS A 524 -23.10 -1.53 -12.34
CA LYS A 524 -23.48 -0.37 -13.14
C LYS A 524 -24.32 0.62 -12.33
N ASP A 525 -25.33 0.13 -11.59
CA ASP A 525 -26.17 0.96 -10.73
C ASP A 525 -25.35 1.65 -9.62
N ALA A 526 -24.39 0.95 -9.01
CA ALA A 526 -23.50 1.53 -7.99
C ALA A 526 -22.60 2.64 -8.56
N VAL A 527 -22.03 2.43 -9.76
CA VAL A 527 -21.22 3.45 -10.46
C VAL A 527 -22.06 4.67 -10.83
N GLU A 528 -23.26 4.47 -11.36
CA GLU A 528 -24.16 5.55 -11.78
C GLU A 528 -24.66 6.40 -10.61
N LYS A 529 -25.06 5.74 -9.50
CA LYS A 529 -25.61 6.44 -8.33
C LYS A 529 -24.58 7.23 -7.54
N ARG A 530 -23.29 6.89 -7.65
CA ARG A 530 -22.18 7.53 -6.92
C ARG A 530 -22.49 7.72 -5.43
N LYS A 531 -22.95 6.63 -4.81
CA LYS A 531 -23.14 6.52 -3.36
C LYS A 531 -22.27 5.38 -2.84
N PRO A 532 -21.90 5.37 -1.55
CA PRO A 532 -21.26 4.20 -0.96
C PRO A 532 -22.12 2.97 -1.20
N ALA A 533 -21.49 1.88 -1.65
CA ALA A 533 -22.17 0.66 -2.04
C ALA A 533 -21.47 -0.58 -1.48
N MET A 534 -22.24 -1.63 -1.25
CA MET A 534 -21.79 -2.97 -0.92
C MET A 534 -22.46 -3.96 -1.85
N ILE A 535 -21.66 -4.63 -2.66
CA ILE A 535 -22.06 -5.68 -3.58
C ILE A 535 -21.49 -6.98 -3.04
N GLU A 536 -22.32 -7.76 -2.38
CA GLU A 536 -22.01 -9.13 -1.99
C GLU A 536 -22.11 -10.04 -3.21
N VAL A 537 -20.98 -10.61 -3.62
CA VAL A 537 -20.89 -11.54 -4.74
C VAL A 537 -20.71 -12.95 -4.18
N ILE A 538 -21.70 -13.82 -4.40
CA ILE A 538 -21.60 -15.23 -4.02
C ILE A 538 -20.66 -15.93 -5.01
N VAL A 539 -19.46 -16.30 -4.55
CA VAL A 539 -18.43 -16.87 -5.41
C VAL A 539 -18.14 -18.34 -5.09
N ALA A 540 -17.43 -18.99 -6.00
CA ALA A 540 -16.91 -20.33 -5.82
C ALA A 540 -16.16 -20.51 -4.49
N ARG A 541 -16.67 -21.44 -3.67
CA ARG A 541 -16.20 -21.62 -2.29
C ARG A 541 -14.77 -22.16 -2.17
N ASN A 542 -14.40 -23.06 -3.07
CA ASN A 542 -13.23 -23.92 -2.95
C ASN A 542 -12.05 -23.53 -3.85
N GLU A 543 -12.08 -22.34 -4.48
CA GLU A 543 -11.01 -21.88 -5.36
C GLU A 543 -9.67 -21.71 -4.64
N GLU A 544 -8.60 -21.87 -5.39
CA GLU A 544 -7.22 -21.70 -4.94
C GLU A 544 -6.56 -20.58 -5.75
N VAL A 545 -5.71 -19.79 -5.10
CA VAL A 545 -4.85 -18.83 -5.79
C VAL A 545 -3.71 -19.59 -6.42
N LEU A 546 -3.73 -19.68 -7.74
CA LEU A 546 -2.69 -20.27 -8.56
C LEU A 546 -2.24 -19.26 -9.63
N PRO A 547 -0.98 -19.29 -10.07
CA PRO A 547 0.11 -20.15 -9.60
C PRO A 547 0.51 -19.95 -8.12
N MET A 548 1.20 -20.93 -7.54
CA MET A 548 1.71 -20.84 -6.17
C MET A 548 3.12 -21.45 -6.08
N VAL A 549 4.08 -20.71 -5.54
CA VAL A 549 5.38 -21.25 -5.05
C VAL A 549 5.18 -21.65 -3.59
N PRO A 550 5.19 -22.95 -3.25
CA PRO A 550 5.06 -23.39 -1.87
C PRO A 550 6.24 -22.93 -1.00
N ASN A 551 6.03 -22.84 0.32
CA ASN A 551 7.14 -22.54 1.23
C ASN A 551 8.29 -23.52 1.05
N GLY A 552 9.53 -23.01 1.07
CA GLY A 552 10.73 -23.82 0.92
C GLY A 552 10.99 -24.32 -0.50
N HIS A 553 10.33 -23.76 -1.51
CA HIS A 553 10.61 -24.05 -2.93
C HIS A 553 11.17 -22.82 -3.64
N SER A 554 11.85 -23.03 -4.76
CA SER A 554 12.33 -21.94 -5.61
C SER A 554 11.29 -21.48 -6.63
N LEU A 555 11.52 -20.31 -7.24
CA LEU A 555 10.53 -19.67 -8.10
C LEU A 555 10.14 -20.49 -9.34
N ASN A 556 11.00 -21.39 -9.81
CA ASN A 556 10.70 -22.28 -10.94
C ASN A 556 9.91 -23.54 -10.54
N GLU A 557 9.67 -23.77 -9.25
CA GLU A 557 8.96 -24.95 -8.71
C GLU A 557 7.50 -24.62 -8.38
N MET A 558 6.82 -23.94 -9.31
CA MET A 558 5.45 -23.48 -9.12
C MET A 558 4.45 -24.61 -9.23
N THR A 559 3.48 -24.62 -8.31
CA THR A 559 2.21 -25.33 -8.52
C THR A 559 1.36 -24.53 -9.51
N LEU A 560 1.03 -25.16 -10.63
CA LEU A 560 0.23 -24.58 -11.72
C LEU A 560 -1.18 -25.18 -11.75
N LEU A 561 -2.11 -24.48 -12.41
CA LEU A 561 -3.48 -24.95 -12.60
C LEU A 561 -3.50 -26.20 -13.48
N LYS A 562 -4.12 -27.29 -12.97
CA LYS A 562 -4.30 -28.55 -13.70
C LYS A 562 -5.57 -28.50 -14.57
N GLY A 563 -5.52 -29.12 -15.75
CA GLY A 563 -6.65 -29.22 -16.69
C GLY A 563 -6.26 -28.74 -18.09
N ASP A 564 -7.01 -29.21 -19.10
CA ASP A 564 -6.76 -28.88 -20.51
C ASP A 564 -6.83 -27.37 -20.76
N ARG A 565 -6.06 -26.93 -21.77
CA ARG A 565 -5.90 -25.52 -22.15
C ARG A 565 -7.08 -25.01 -22.95
#